data_AF-A0A831Z4V1-F1
#
_entry.id   AF-A0A831Z4V1-F1
#
_cell.length_a   1.000
_cell.length_b   1.000
_cell.length_c   1.000
_cell.angle_alpha   90.00
_cell.angle_beta   90.00
_cell.angle_gamma   90.00
#
_symmetry.space_group_name_H-M   'P 1'
#
loop_
_entity.id
_entity.type
_entity.pdbx_description
1 polymer ?
#
loop_
_entity_poly.entity_id
_entity_poly.type
_entity_poly.pdbx_seq_one_letter_code
_entity_poly.pdbx_strand_id
1 'polypeptide(L)' 'MRCDYVNCEREAEVIVVFDGKAYHLCRHHMSRLIRSLERNAKGRTASLQDFQVKRERGKIRVYISSSSS' A
#
# COMPACT_ATOMS: atom_id res chain seq x y z
N MET A 1 -15.94 -9.16 -4.91
CA MET A 1 -15.69 -9.01 -3.45
C MET A 1 -15.47 -7.54 -3.09
N ARG A 2 -15.67 -7.09 -1.85
CA ARG A 2 -15.49 -5.66 -1.51
C ARG A 2 -14.02 -5.28 -1.28
N CYS A 3 -13.69 -4.02 -1.51
CA CYS A 3 -12.40 -3.43 -1.19
C CYS A 3 -12.12 -3.46 0.32
N ASP A 4 -10.93 -3.90 0.72
CA ASP A 4 -10.50 -4.03 2.12
C ASP A 4 -10.17 -2.69 2.80
N TYR A 5 -10.20 -1.59 2.04
CA TYR A 5 -9.96 -0.26 2.57
C TYR A 5 -11.19 0.22 3.37
N VAL A 6 -10.95 0.78 4.56
CA VAL A 6 -12.02 1.27 5.45
C VAL A 6 -12.97 2.23 4.74
N ASN A 7 -14.28 2.07 4.97
CA ASN A 7 -15.35 2.87 4.36
C ASN A 7 -15.33 2.88 2.82
N CYS A 8 -14.92 1.77 2.20
CA CYS A 8 -15.00 1.59 0.76
C CYS A 8 -16.02 0.51 0.40
N GLU A 9 -17.01 0.87 -0.42
CA GLU A 9 -18.04 -0.06 -0.89
C GLU A 9 -17.80 -0.51 -2.34
N ARG A 10 -16.72 -0.04 -2.97
CA ARG A 10 -16.36 -0.41 -4.35
C ARG A 10 -15.93 -1.87 -4.40
N GLU A 11 -16.18 -2.49 -5.55
CA GLU A 11 -15.66 -3.82 -5.85
C GLU A 11 -14.13 -3.82 -5.93
N ALA A 12 -13.51 -4.86 -5.39
CA ALA A 12 -12.08 -5.08 -5.54
C ALA A 12 -11.79 -5.61 -6.95
N GLU A 13 -10.77 -5.02 -7.58
CA GLU A 13 -10.34 -5.34 -8.94
C GLU A 13 -8.95 -5.98 -8.97
N VAL A 14 -8.17 -5.80 -7.90
CA VAL A 14 -6.80 -6.32 -7.78
C VAL A 14 -6.54 -6.89 -6.38
N ILE A 15 -5.61 -7.84 -6.31
CA ILE A 15 -5.06 -8.37 -5.07
C ILE A 15 -3.63 -7.86 -4.93
N VAL A 16 -3.33 -7.22 -3.81
CA VAL A 16 -1.98 -6.77 -3.45
C VAL A 16 -1.48 -7.63 -2.31
N VAL A 17 -0.26 -8.18 -2.44
CA VAL A 17 0.35 -9.02 -1.42
C VAL A 17 1.51 -8.27 -0.79
N PHE A 18 1.46 -8.09 0.53
CA PHE A 18 2.55 -7.53 1.34
C PHE A 18 2.81 -8.45 2.53
N ASP A 19 4.07 -8.85 2.75
CA ASP A 19 4.49 -9.76 3.84
C ASP A 19 3.58 -10.99 3.97
N GLY A 20 3.23 -11.60 2.84
CA GLY A 20 2.35 -12.78 2.76
C GLY A 20 0.86 -12.50 3.04
N LYS A 21 0.46 -11.26 3.31
CA LYS A 21 -0.94 -10.86 3.50
C LYS A 21 -1.51 -10.28 2.21
N ALA A 22 -2.61 -10.89 1.75
CA ALA A 22 -3.38 -10.42 0.62
C ALA A 22 -4.36 -9.32 1.04
N TYR A 23 -4.42 -8.25 0.25
CA TYR A 23 -5.37 -7.14 0.37
C TYR A 23 -6.09 -6.94 -0.96
N HIS A 24 -7.41 -6.93 -0.91
CA HIS A 24 -8.27 -6.77 -2.08
C HIS A 24 -8.62 -5.29 -2.23
N LEU A 25 -8.18 -4.67 -3.33
CA LEU A 25 -8.35 -3.23 -3.52
C LEU A 25 -9.13 -2.93 -4.80
N CYS A 26 -9.99 -1.91 -4.72
CA CYS A 26 -10.53 -1.27 -5.91
C CYS A 26 -9.45 -0.43 -6.60
N ARG A 27 -9.64 -0.11 -7.88
CA ARG A 27 -8.69 0.70 -8.67
C ARG A 27 -8.33 2.01 -8.00
N HIS A 28 -9.30 2.68 -7.36
CA HIS A 28 -9.06 3.94 -6.66
C HIS A 28 -8.07 3.81 -5.51
N HIS A 29 -8.22 2.80 -4.65
CA HIS A 29 -7.32 2.60 -3.52
C HIS A 29 -5.97 2.02 -3.92
N MET A 30 -5.91 1.23 -5.00
CA MET A 30 -4.64 0.83 -5.61
C MET A 30 -3.86 2.05 -6.13
N SER A 31 -4.49 2.96 -6.87
CA SER A 31 -3.81 4.17 -7.35
C SER A 31 -3.31 5.06 -6.20
N ARG A 32 -4.04 5.13 -5.08
CA ARG A 32 -3.58 5.85 -3.88
C ARG A 32 -2.37 5.19 -3.23
N LEU A 33 -2.33 3.86 -3.20
CA LEU A 33 -1.20 3.08 -2.70
C LEU A 33 0.05 3.32 -3.55
N ILE A 34 -0.06 3.22 -4.88
CA ILE A 34 1.04 3.48 -5.83
C ILE A 34 1.60 4.90 -5.62
N ARG A 35 0.74 5.92 -5.56
CA ARG A 35 1.17 7.31 -5.28
C ARG A 35 1.85 7.46 -3.92
N SER A 36 1.53 6.61 -2.95
CA SER A 36 2.23 6.59 -1.66
C SER A 36 3.62 5.99 -1.79
N LEU A 37 3.76 4.89 -2.54
CA LEU A 37 5.06 4.27 -2.82
C LEU A 37 5.98 5.27 -3.56
N GLU A 38 5.50 5.86 -4.65
CA GLU A 38 6.23 6.84 -5.46
C GLU A 38 6.70 8.05 -4.63
N ARG A 39 5.83 8.57 -3.75
CA ARG A 39 6.19 9.71 -2.89
C ARG A 39 7.26 9.37 -1.87
N ASN A 40 7.22 8.18 -1.28
CA ASN A 40 8.22 7.74 -0.31
C ASN A 40 9.57 7.42 -0.98
N ALA A 41 9.55 6.87 -2.20
CA ALA A 41 10.75 6.59 -3.00
C ALA A 41 11.31 7.83 -3.72
N LYS A 42 10.67 9.00 -3.61
CA LYS A 42 11.10 10.19 -4.34
C LYS A 42 12.55 10.56 -3.99
N GLY A 43 13.38 10.69 -5.01
CA GLY A 43 14.79 11.09 -4.86
C GLY A 43 15.74 9.96 -4.43
N ARG A 44 15.31 8.69 -4.47
CA ARG A 44 16.16 7.52 -4.21
C ARG A 44 15.74 6.35 -5.10
N THR A 45 16.67 5.41 -5.33
CA THR A 45 16.29 4.08 -5.81
C THR A 45 15.72 3.31 -4.63
N ALA A 46 14.51 2.77 -4.78
CA ALA A 46 13.87 1.94 -3.76
C ALA A 46 13.29 0.68 -4.41
N SER A 47 13.46 -0.44 -3.72
CA SER A 47 12.82 -1.71 -3.99
C SER A 47 11.54 -1.86 -3.17
N LEU A 48 10.68 -2.82 -3.50
CA LEU A 48 9.49 -3.11 -2.69
C LEU A 48 9.85 -3.59 -1.27
N GLN A 49 11.03 -4.17 -1.08
CA GLN A 49 11.50 -4.69 0.22
C GLN A 49 11.90 -3.57 1.19
N ASP A 50 12.18 -2.37 0.68
CA ASP A 50 12.49 -1.20 1.50
C ASP A 50 11.23 -0.61 2.17
N PHE A 51 10.05 -1.00 1.71
CA PHE A 51 8.77 -0.54 2.23
C PHE A 51 8.29 -1.44 3.37
N GLN A 52 7.99 -0.81 4.50
CA GLN A 52 7.19 -1.42 5.53
C GLN A 52 5.71 -1.09 5.31
N VAL A 53 4.84 -2.08 5.56
CA VAL A 53 3.39 -1.94 5.40
C VAL A 53 2.69 -2.07 6.74
N LYS A 54 1.89 -1.07 7.09
CA LYS A 54 1.03 -1.08 8.28
C LYS A 54 -0.43 -0.90 7.89
N ARG A 55 -1.31 -1.60 8.59
CA ARG A 55 -2.75 -1.34 8.55
C ARG A 55 -3.12 -0.47 9.74
N GLU A 56 -3.38 0.80 9.50
CA GLU A 56 -3.74 1.77 10.55
C GLU A 56 -5.16 2.27 10.33
N ARG A 57 -6.04 2.04 11.31
CA ARG A 57 -7.47 2.42 11.24
C ARG A 57 -8.13 1.95 9.93
N GLY A 58 -7.79 0.73 9.50
CA GLY A 58 -8.29 0.10 8.27
C GLY A 58 -7.75 0.70 6.95
N LYS A 59 -6.71 1.55 7.01
CA LYS A 59 -5.98 2.07 5.85
C LYS A 59 -4.66 1.33 5.69
N ILE A 60 -4.31 0.98 4.46
CA ILE A 60 -2.97 0.48 4.14
C ILE A 60 -2.03 1.68 4.04
N ARG A 61 -0.99 1.70 4.87
CA ARG A 61 0.08 2.69 4.85
C ARG A 61 1.39 2.02 4.53
N VAL A 62 2.14 2.66 3.65
CA VAL A 62 3.48 2.23 3.22
C VAL A 62 4.46 3.35 3.52
N TYR A 63 5.61 2.97 4.06
CA TYR A 63 6.66 3.90 4.45
C TYR A 63 8.02 3.21 4.29
N ILE A 64 9.03 3.98 3.89
CA ILE A 64 10.42 3.50 3.85
C ILE A 64 11.03 3.84 5.21
N SER A 65 11.51 2.83 5.94
CA SER A 65 12.28 3.10 7.15
C SER A 65 13.56 3.82 6.75
N SER A 66 13.79 5.01 7.32
CA SER A 66 15.12 5.61 7.30
C SER A 66 16.00 4.79 8.25
N SER A 67 16.52 3.66 7.75
CA SER A 67 17.64 3.00 8.38
C SER A 67 18.80 3.99 8.31
N SER A 68 19.12 4.62 9.43
CA SER A 68 20.38 5.32 9.62
C SER A 68 21.50 4.33 9.31
N SER A 69 22.27 4.58 8.26
CA SER A 69 23.55 3.93 7.98
C SER A 69 24.42 4.96 7.28
#